data_AF-K1GVA6-F1
#
_entry.id   AF-K1GVA6-F1
#
_cell.length_a   1.000
_cell.length_b   1.000
_cell.length_c   1.000
_cell.angle_alpha   90.00
_cell.angle_beta   90.00
_cell.angle_gamma   90.00
#
_symmetry.space_group_name_H-M   'P 1'
#
loop_
_entity.id
_entity.type
_entity.pdbx_description
1 polymer ?
#
loop_
_entity_poly.entity_id
_entity_poly.type
_entity_poly.pdbx_seq_one_letter_code
_entity_poly.pdbx_strand_id
1 'polypeptide(L)' 'MFKNVIGLVVEYNPFHNGHLHHIQEIDKLFEDNIKIAVMSGDFVQRGEPSLI' A
#
# COMPACT_ATOMS: atom_id res chain seq x y z
N MET A 1 -15.85 -3.32 -14.31
CA MET A 1 -15.32 -4.20 -13.26
C MET A 1 -13.85 -4.37 -13.57
N PHE A 2 -12.95 -4.13 -12.61
CA PHE A 2 -11.50 -4.18 -12.81
C PHE A 2 -11.06 -5.61 -13.18
N LYS A 3 -10.09 -5.75 -14.10
CA LYS A 3 -9.50 -7.04 -14.47
C LYS A 3 -8.66 -7.64 -13.34
N ASN A 4 -7.96 -6.80 -12.59
CA ASN A 4 -7.04 -7.24 -11.54
C ASN A 4 -7.41 -6.60 -10.19
N VAL A 5 -7.34 -7.38 -9.11
CA VAL A 5 -7.47 -6.90 -7.73
C VAL A 5 -6.17 -7.19 -7.01
N ILE A 6 -5.46 -6.14 -6.59
CA ILE A 6 -4.12 -6.23 -6.00
C ILE A 6 -4.21 -5.94 -4.50
N GLY A 7 -3.80 -6.90 -3.67
CA GLY A 7 -3.72 -6.72 -2.23
C GLY A 7 -2.38 -6.08 -1.81
N LEU A 8 -2.43 -5.07 -0.95
CA LEU A 8 -1.25 -4.42 -0.35
C LEU A 8 -1.26 -4.65 1.16
N VAL A 9 -0.19 -5.21 1.71
CA VAL A 9 0.04 -5.28 3.17
C VAL A 9 1.04 -4.19 3.52
N VAL A 10 0.58 -3.15 4.22
CA VAL A 10 1.36 -1.91 4.40
C VAL A 10 1.19 -1.30 5.79
N GLU A 11 2.10 -0.40 6.15
CA GLU A 11 2.00 0.37 7.40
C GLU A 11 1.98 1.88 7.16
N TYR A 12 2.56 2.34 6.06
CA TYR A 12 2.64 3.75 5.63
C TYR A 12 2.88 4.76 6.76
N ASN A 13 3.96 4.52 7.52
CA ASN A 13 4.32 5.30 8.71
C ASN A 13 5.62 6.11 8.53
N PRO A 14 5.62 7.30 7.88
CA PRO A 14 4.54 7.86 7.07
C PRO A 14 4.58 7.31 5.62
N PHE A 15 3.59 7.67 4.81
CA PHE A 15 3.66 7.44 3.37
C PHE A 15 4.81 8.25 2.74
N HIS A 16 5.66 7.62 1.91
CA HIS A 16 6.84 8.27 1.31
C HIS A 16 7.05 7.81 -0.15
N ASN A 17 8.03 8.40 -0.85
CA ASN A 17 8.23 8.15 -2.29
C ASN A 17 8.49 6.68 -2.66
N GLY A 18 9.09 5.89 -1.76
CA GLY A 18 9.21 4.44 -1.95
C GLY A 18 7.84 3.73 -2.05
N HIS A 19 6.86 4.12 -1.23
CA HIS A 19 5.50 3.58 -1.28
C HIS A 19 4.76 4.00 -2.55
N LEU A 20 4.94 5.26 -2.97
CA LEU A 20 4.40 5.77 -4.23
C LEU A 20 4.98 4.99 -5.41
N HIS A 21 6.29 4.78 -5.43
CA HIS A 21 6.96 4.02 -6.47
C HIS A 21 6.43 2.57 -6.52
N HIS A 22 6.30 1.91 -5.37
CA HIS A 22 5.69 0.57 -5.28
C HIS A 22 4.28 0.52 -5.91
N ILE A 23 3.43 1.51 -5.63
CA ILE A 23 2.10 1.63 -6.25
C ILE A 23 2.19 1.83 -7.77
N GLN A 24 3.09 2.70 -8.23
CA GLN A 24 3.27 2.99 -9.64
C GLN A 24 3.83 1.80 -10.43
N GLU A 25 4.69 0.98 -9.83
CA GLU A 25 5.17 -0.25 -10.47
C GLU A 25 4.02 -1.25 -10.70
N ILE A 26 3.05 -1.31 -9.79
CA ILE A 26 1.84 -2.14 -9.99
C ILE A 26 1.06 -1.66 -11.23
N ASP A 27 0.93 -0.35 -11.44
CA ASP A 27 0.23 0.20 -12.62
C ASP A 27 0.95 -0.11 -13.93
N LYS A 28 2.27 -0.29 -13.91
CA LYS A 28 3.04 -0.72 -15.09
C LYS A 28 2.88 -2.21 -15.38
N LEU A 29 2.67 -3.02 -14.36
CA LEU A 29 2.58 -4.49 -14.47
C LEU A 29 1.17 -4.98 -14.76
N PHE A 30 0.15 -4.27 -14.28
CA PHE A 30 -1.24 -4.71 -14.35
C PHE A 30 -2.14 -3.60 -14.90
N GLU A 31 -2.62 -3.75 -16.12
CA GLU A 31 -3.66 -2.87 -16.66
C GLU A 31 -5.00 -3.10 -15.94
N ASP A 32 -5.85 -2.07 -15.91
CA ASP A 32 -7.22 -2.10 -15.37
C ASP A 32 -7.30 -2.81 -14.00
N ASN A 33 -6.50 -2.31 -13.06
CA ASN A 33 -6.37 -2.86 -11.72
C ASN A 33 -7.01 -1.97 -10.67
N ILE A 34 -7.44 -2.56 -9.56
CA ILE A 34 -7.74 -1.88 -8.31
C ILE A 34 -6.80 -2.39 -7.22
N LYS A 35 -6.33 -1.50 -6.35
CA LYS A 35 -5.46 -1.82 -5.22
C LYS A 35 -6.25 -1.70 -3.93
N ILE A 36 -6.19 -2.73 -3.09
CA ILE A 36 -6.84 -2.77 -1.78
C ILE A 36 -5.75 -2.95 -0.73
N ALA A 37 -5.61 -1.96 0.15
CA ALA A 37 -4.64 -2.02 1.23
C ALA A 37 -5.28 -2.55 2.51
N VAL A 38 -4.65 -3.56 3.10
CA VAL A 38 -4.77 -3.85 4.53
C VAL A 38 -3.59 -3.16 5.21
N MET A 39 -3.91 -2.17 6.03
CA MET A 39 -2.91 -1.29 6.65
C MET A 39 -2.92 -1.45 8.16
N SER A 40 -1.74 -1.47 8.77
CA SER A 40 -1.60 -1.28 10.23
C SER A 40 -2.32 0.02 10.65
N GLY A 41 -2.96 0.01 11.82
CA GLY A 41 -3.63 1.19 12.37
C GLY A 41 -2.67 2.06 13.18
N ASP A 42 -3.15 2.55 14.33
CA ASP A 42 -2.39 3.44 15.23
C ASP A 42 -1.09 2.84 15.79
N PHE A 43 -0.90 1.51 15.67
CA PHE A 43 0.33 0.81 16.06
C PHE A 43 0.81 -0.07 14.92
N VAL A 44 2.12 -0.02 14.66
CA VAL A 44 2.78 -0.77 13.57
C VAL A 44 3.37 -2.09 14.08
N GLN A 45 3.75 -2.97 13.16
CA GLN A 45 4.30 -4.30 13.44
C GLN A 45 5.59 -4.26 14.27
N ARG A 46 6.34 -3.16 14.19
CA ARG A 46 7.51 -2.92 15.05
C ARG A 46 7.17 -2.65 16.52
N GLY A 47 5.88 -2.55 16.88
CA GLY A 47 5.42 -2.22 18.23
C GLY A 47 5.50 -0.73 18.57
N GLU A 48 5.70 0.13 17.55
CA GLU A 48 5.75 1.58 17.67
C GLU A 48 4.37 2.19 17.38
N PRO A 49 4.01 3.35 17.95
CA PRO A 49 2.86 4.10 17.46
C PRO A 49 3.12 4.58 16.03
N SER A 50 2.06 4.62 15.22
CA SER A 50 2.10 5.32 13.93
C SER A 50 2.37 6.81 14.17
N LEU A 51 3.16 7.41 13.30
CA LEU A 51 3.53 8.82 13.36
C LEU A 51 2.33 9.72 12.98
N ILE A 52 1.38 9.16 12.22
CA ILE A 52 0.15 9.78 11.75
C ILE A 52 -0.98 8.77 11.85
#